data_AF-A0A7W5Z2B8-F1
#
_entry.id   AF-A0A7W5Z2B8-F1
#
_cell.length_a   1.000
_cell.length_b   1.000
_cell.length_c   1.000
_cell.angle_alpha   90.00
_cell.angle_beta   90.00
_cell.angle_gamma   90.00
#
_symmetry.space_group_name_H-M   'P 1'
#
loop_
_entity.id
_entity.type
_entity.pdbx_description
1 polymer ?
#
loop_
_entity_poly.entity_id
_entity_poly.type
_entity_poly.pdbx_seq_one_letter_code
_entity_poly.pdbx_strand_id
1 'polypeptide(L)'
;MTGRSVPEWEGATPDAAIPPRVKLRIWEHHEGRCYLTGRKIMPGDPYDFDHITALCNGGRHAESNLAPVLREAHKAKTADDRAMKAKVDRVRKKHLGLTPPSRMPGSKNSKIKRKINGQTVDRLTGEPIGGYRRG
;
A
#
# COMPACT_ATOMS: atom_id res chain seq x y z
N MET A 1 24.88 26.00 12.36
CA MET A 1 26.07 25.33 12.93
C MET A 1 27.07 25.09 11.81
N THR A 2 28.24 25.71 11.86
CA THR A 2 29.33 25.51 10.88
C THR A 2 30.22 24.36 11.35
N GLY A 3 29.87 23.15 10.92
CA GLY A 3 30.66 21.92 11.13
C GLY A 3 31.05 21.29 9.80
N ARG A 4 32.00 20.35 9.83
CA ARG A 4 32.39 19.57 8.64
C ARG A 4 31.15 18.93 8.00
N SER A 5 31.13 18.85 6.67
CA SER A 5 30.07 18.15 5.94
C SER A 5 29.99 16.70 6.42
N VAL A 6 28.86 16.32 7.02
CA VAL A 6 28.62 14.94 7.44
C VAL A 6 27.92 14.21 6.29
N PRO A 7 28.38 13.01 5.89
CA PRO A 7 27.67 12.25 4.89
C PRO A 7 26.24 11.93 5.33
N GLU A 8 25.36 11.77 4.33
CA GLU A 8 24.00 11.28 4.55
C GLU A 8 24.06 9.94 5.27
N TRP A 9 23.13 9.73 6.21
CA TRP A 9 22.99 8.43 6.83
C TRP A 9 22.03 7.56 6.03
N GLU A 10 22.48 6.36 5.67
CA GLU A 10 21.65 5.26 5.17
C GLU A 10 21.87 4.05 6.09
N GLY A 11 20.77 3.44 6.54
CA GLY A 11 20.80 2.26 7.40
C GLY A 11 21.36 1.05 6.66
N ALA A 12 22.20 0.25 7.34
CA ALA A 12 22.76 -0.97 6.77
C ALA A 12 21.68 -2.02 6.45
N THR A 13 20.59 -2.02 7.23
CA THR A 13 19.42 -2.87 7.04
C THR A 13 18.14 -2.05 7.21
N PRO A 14 17.00 -2.52 6.66
CA PRO A 14 15.71 -1.85 6.84
C PRO A 14 15.27 -1.70 8.30
N ASP A 15 15.74 -2.58 9.19
CA ASP A 15 15.40 -2.64 10.61
C ASP A 15 16.42 -1.93 11.51
N ALA A 16 17.45 -1.31 10.92
CA ALA A 16 18.49 -0.63 11.68
C ALA A 16 17.89 0.51 12.51
N ALA A 17 18.29 0.63 13.79
CA ALA A 17 17.83 1.74 14.61
C ALA A 17 18.42 3.07 14.10
N ILE A 18 17.57 4.10 13.94
CA ILE A 18 18.02 5.44 13.56
C ILE A 18 18.89 6.02 14.70
N PRO A 19 20.18 6.36 14.44
CA PRO A 19 21.06 6.89 15.47
C PRO A 19 20.55 8.23 16.02
N PRO A 20 20.75 8.55 17.31
CA PRO A 20 20.29 9.81 17.91
C PRO A 20 20.75 11.07 17.17
N ARG A 21 22.00 11.09 16.68
CA ARG A 21 22.54 12.21 15.88
C ARG A 21 21.74 12.46 14.59
N VAL A 22 21.24 11.41 13.96
CA VAL A 22 20.47 11.49 12.71
C VAL A 22 19.05 11.95 13.00
N LYS A 23 18.43 11.45 14.08
CA LYS A 23 17.13 11.93 14.56
C LYS A 23 17.14 13.45 14.79
N LEU A 24 18.22 13.97 15.39
CA LEU A 24 18.37 15.41 15.61
C LEU A 24 18.44 16.19 14.29
N ARG A 25 19.25 15.73 13.33
CA ARG A 25 19.34 16.37 12.00
C ARG A 25 18.00 16.35 11.26
N ILE A 26 17.29 15.23 11.28
CA ILE A 26 15.94 15.11 10.70
C ILE A 26 15.00 16.10 11.39
N TRP A 27 15.04 16.17 12.72
CA TRP A 27 14.20 17.10 13.48
C TRP A 27 14.46 18.56 13.11
N GLU A 28 15.74 18.96 13.01
CA GLU A 28 16.16 20.30 12.60
C GLU A 28 15.73 20.62 11.17
N HIS A 29 15.90 19.67 10.24
CA HIS A 29 15.51 19.81 8.84
C HIS A 29 14.00 20.06 8.68
N HIS A 30 13.19 19.41 9.50
CA HIS A 30 11.73 19.57 9.51
C HIS A 30 11.23 20.63 10.51
N GLU A 31 12.13 21.38 11.14
CA GLU A 31 11.82 22.43 12.12
C GLU A 31 10.91 21.95 13.27
N GLY A 32 11.02 20.67 13.65
CA GLY A 32 10.16 20.04 14.65
C GLY A 32 8.68 20.02 14.28
N ARG A 33 8.35 19.98 12.98
CA ARG A 33 6.98 19.92 12.47
C ARG A 33 6.67 18.55 11.91
N CYS A 34 5.45 18.10 12.13
CA CYS A 34 4.91 16.91 11.49
C CYS A 34 4.91 17.12 9.97
N TYR A 35 5.55 16.23 9.22
CA TYR A 35 5.63 16.42 7.75
C TYR A 35 4.27 16.22 7.05
N LEU A 36 3.38 15.40 7.62
CA LEU A 36 2.06 15.14 7.04
C LEU A 36 1.07 16.28 7.29
N THR A 37 1.10 16.89 8.48
CA THR A 37 0.10 17.88 8.89
C THR A 37 0.64 19.30 8.93
N GLY A 38 1.95 19.49 8.87
CA GLY A 38 2.62 20.79 9.04
C GLY A 38 2.58 21.35 10.48
N ARG A 39 1.84 20.71 11.39
CA ARG A 39 1.71 21.12 12.80
C ARG A 39 3.05 20.98 13.51
N LYS A 40 3.41 22.00 14.31
CA LYS A 40 4.54 21.93 15.23
C LYS A 40 4.31 20.86 16.29
N ILE A 41 5.28 19.98 16.47
CA ILE A 41 5.25 18.93 17.49
C ILE A 41 5.68 19.58 18.81
N MET A 42 4.79 19.52 19.81
CA MET A 42 5.05 20.09 21.12
C MET A 42 5.62 19.04 22.07
N PRO A 43 6.34 19.44 23.13
CA PRO A 43 6.74 18.51 24.19
C PRO A 43 5.54 17.75 24.74
N GLY A 44 5.62 16.42 24.75
CA GLY A 44 4.53 15.53 25.18
C GLY A 44 3.64 15.02 24.03
N ASP A 45 3.69 15.62 22.84
CA ASP A 45 2.99 15.05 21.67
C ASP A 45 3.65 13.71 21.27
N PRO A 46 2.89 12.62 21.10
CA PRO A 46 3.44 11.36 20.63
C PRO A 46 3.79 11.47 19.13
N TYR A 47 5.07 11.28 18.81
CA TYR A 47 5.58 11.29 17.45
C TYR A 47 6.52 10.12 17.19
N ASP A 48 6.70 9.78 15.91
CA ASP A 48 7.63 8.77 15.41
C ASP A 48 8.45 9.37 14.25
N PHE A 49 9.55 8.71 13.87
CA PHE A 49 10.27 9.00 12.62
C PHE A 49 9.86 7.94 11.59
N ASP A 50 9.12 8.37 10.58
CA ASP A 50 8.55 7.49 9.55
C ASP A 50 9.21 7.74 8.21
N HIS A 51 9.18 6.74 7.33
CA HIS A 51 9.67 6.88 5.97
C HIS A 51 8.67 7.68 5.13
N ILE A 52 9.10 8.75 4.47
CA ILE A 52 8.27 9.56 3.56
C ILE A 52 7.67 8.64 2.48
N THR A 53 8.54 7.90 1.80
CA THR A 53 8.14 6.74 0.98
C THR A 53 8.37 5.47 1.79
N ALA A 54 7.31 4.68 2.03
CA ALA A 54 7.43 3.43 2.76
C ALA A 54 8.39 2.43 2.08
N LEU A 55 9.13 1.66 2.87
CA LEU A 55 10.06 0.63 2.38
C LEU A 55 9.37 -0.37 1.43
N CYS A 56 8.12 -0.76 1.72
CA CYS A 56 7.35 -1.67 0.87
C CYS A 56 7.01 -1.09 -0.50
N ASN A 57 7.05 0.24 -0.64
CA ASN A 57 6.81 0.98 -1.87
C ASN A 57 8.12 1.44 -2.53
N GLY A 58 9.27 0.86 -2.13
CA GLY A 58 10.59 1.18 -2.72
C GLY A 58 11.33 2.32 -2.03
N GLY A 59 10.87 2.76 -0.86
CA GLY A 59 11.57 3.75 -0.05
C GLY A 59 12.92 3.24 0.47
N ARG A 60 13.85 4.16 0.72
CA ARG A 60 15.15 3.87 1.34
C ARG A 60 15.10 4.10 2.84
N HIS A 61 15.89 3.35 3.60
CA HIS A 61 16.10 3.66 5.02
C HIS A 61 17.22 4.70 5.18
N ALA A 62 16.98 5.89 4.62
CA ALA A 62 17.95 6.97 4.58
C ALA A 62 17.36 8.22 5.22
N GLU A 63 18.23 9.09 5.70
CA GLU A 63 17.87 10.36 6.33
C GLU A 63 17.01 11.25 5.42
N SER A 64 17.30 11.33 4.12
CA SER A 64 16.47 12.08 3.16
C SER A 64 15.04 11.56 3.02
N ASN A 65 14.81 10.30 3.38
CA ASN A 65 13.51 9.65 3.32
C ASN A 65 12.86 9.48 4.70
N LEU A 66 13.41 10.08 5.77
CA LEU A 66 12.83 9.99 7.11
C LEU A 66 12.34 11.35 7.58
N ALA A 67 11.16 11.38 8.18
CA ALA A 67 10.55 12.61 8.65
C ALA A 67 9.82 12.40 9.98
N PRO A 68 9.76 13.42 10.86
CA PRO A 68 8.99 13.33 12.08
C PRO A 68 7.50 13.42 11.76
N VAL A 69 6.71 12.54 12.38
CA VAL A 69 5.27 12.44 12.14
C VAL A 69 4.54 12.23 13.46
N LEU A 70 3.42 12.94 13.65
CA LEU A 70 2.53 12.70 14.77
C LEU A 70 1.92 11.29 14.65
N ARG A 71 1.83 10.57 15.77
CA ARG A 71 1.41 9.16 15.76
C ARG A 71 0.02 8.93 15.19
N GLU A 72 -0.89 9.89 15.34
CA GLU A 72 -2.23 9.83 14.74
C GLU A 72 -2.17 9.90 13.21
N ALA A 73 -1.45 10.88 12.66
CA ALA A 73 -1.25 11.03 11.23
C ALA A 73 -0.47 9.83 10.64
N HIS A 74 0.49 9.31 11.40
CA HIS A 74 1.26 8.12 11.03
C HIS A 74 0.38 6.89 10.83
N LYS A 75 -0.64 6.67 11.68
CA LYS A 75 -1.58 5.56 11.52
C LYS A 75 -2.37 5.64 10.22
N ALA A 76 -2.84 6.83 9.85
CA ALA A 76 -3.55 7.06 8.60
C ALA A 76 -2.66 6.76 7.39
N LYS A 77 -1.45 7.34 7.35
CA LYS A 77 -0.45 7.04 6.29
C LYS A 77 -0.15 5.55 6.20
N THR A 78 0.06 4.88 7.32
CA THR A 78 0.37 3.44 7.33
C THR A 78 -0.76 2.62 6.69
N ALA A 79 -2.03 3.01 6.91
CA ALA A 79 -3.16 2.35 6.27
C ALA A 79 -3.15 2.55 4.74
N ASP A 80 -2.86 3.77 4.29
CA ASP A 80 -2.78 4.11 2.86
C ASP A 80 -1.62 3.39 2.17
N ASP A 81 -0.43 3.36 2.79
CA ASP A 81 0.74 2.65 2.28
C ASP A 81 0.47 1.15 2.12
N ARG A 82 -0.22 0.54 3.09
CA ARG A 82 -0.64 -0.88 3.00
C ARG A 82 -1.67 -1.11 1.90
N ALA A 83 -2.63 -0.21 1.73
CA ALA A 83 -3.61 -0.29 0.67
C ALA A 83 -2.96 -0.18 -0.72
N MET A 84 -1.99 0.75 -0.86
CA MET A 84 -1.21 0.91 -2.08
C MET A 84 -0.40 -0.35 -2.39
N LYS A 85 0.33 -0.89 -1.41
CA LYS A 85 1.07 -2.16 -1.55
C LYS A 85 0.15 -3.29 -2.03
N ALA A 86 -1.00 -3.48 -1.38
CA ALA A 86 -1.95 -4.53 -1.75
C ALA A 86 -2.46 -4.37 -3.19
N LYS A 87 -2.68 -3.12 -3.63
CA LYS A 87 -3.07 -2.82 -5.02
C LYS A 87 -1.94 -3.16 -5.99
N VAL A 88 -0.71 -2.74 -5.72
CA VAL A 88 0.47 -3.04 -6.55
C VAL A 88 0.68 -4.55 -6.67
N ASP A 89 0.62 -5.27 -5.55
CA ASP A 89 0.73 -6.72 -5.51
C ASP A 89 -0.36 -7.41 -6.34
N ARG A 90 -1.61 -6.94 -6.24
CA ARG A 90 -2.73 -7.47 -7.03
C ARG A 90 -2.51 -7.24 -8.53
N VAL A 91 -2.07 -6.06 -8.93
CA VAL A 91 -1.78 -5.73 -10.33
C VAL A 91 -0.63 -6.59 -10.85
N ARG A 92 0.45 -6.73 -10.07
CA ARG A 92 1.60 -7.57 -10.41
C ARG A 92 1.19 -9.03 -10.58
N LYS A 93 0.42 -9.59 -9.64
CA LYS A 93 -0.11 -10.96 -9.74
C LYS A 93 -0.95 -11.15 -11.00
N LYS A 94 -1.79 -10.17 -11.36
CA LYS A 94 -2.61 -10.22 -12.58
C LYS A 94 -1.75 -10.22 -13.83
N HIS A 95 -0.72 -9.36 -13.87
CA HIS A 95 0.20 -9.28 -15.02
C HIS A 95 1.02 -10.55 -15.21
N LEU A 96 1.41 -11.20 -14.10
CA LEU A 96 2.15 -12.47 -14.12
C LEU A 96 1.26 -13.71 -14.32
N GLY A 97 -0.06 -13.55 -14.47
CA GLY A 97 -0.99 -14.69 -14.62
C GLY A 97 -1.17 -15.53 -13.34
N LEU A 98 -0.75 -15.03 -12.18
CA LEU A 98 -0.87 -15.72 -10.88
C LEU A 98 -2.26 -15.56 -10.24
N THR A 99 -3.17 -14.87 -10.92
CA THR A 99 -4.58 -14.77 -10.50
C THR A 99 -5.45 -15.67 -11.36
N PRO A 100 -6.42 -16.38 -10.77
CA PRO A 100 -7.37 -17.17 -11.54
C PRO A 100 -8.12 -16.27 -12.53
N PRO A 101 -8.51 -16.82 -13.69
CA PRO A 101 -9.20 -16.04 -14.71
C PRO A 101 -10.56 -15.57 -14.20
N SER A 102 -10.99 -14.39 -14.66
CA SER A 102 -12.30 -13.83 -14.30
C SER A 102 -13.42 -14.81 -14.65
N ARG A 103 -14.37 -15.00 -13.71
CA ARG A 103 -15.59 -15.80 -13.89
C ARG A 103 -16.76 -14.89 -14.26
N MET A 104 -16.74 -14.36 -15.47
CA MET A 104 -17.87 -13.61 -16.02
C MET A 104 -19.08 -14.55 -16.20
N PRO A 105 -20.30 -14.22 -15.73
CA PRO A 105 -21.48 -15.03 -15.96
C PRO A 105 -21.70 -15.31 -17.46
N GLY A 106 -21.85 -16.58 -17.84
CA GLY A 106 -21.98 -17.02 -19.23
C GLY A 106 -20.65 -17.26 -19.97
N SER A 107 -19.51 -16.74 -19.49
CA SER A 107 -18.18 -17.03 -20.06
C SER A 107 -17.80 -18.50 -19.90
N LYS A 108 -16.80 -19.01 -20.64
CA LYS A 108 -16.37 -20.43 -20.53
C LYS A 108 -15.99 -20.86 -19.09
N ASN A 109 -15.59 -19.91 -18.25
CA ASN A 109 -15.14 -20.16 -16.88
C ASN A 109 -16.27 -20.09 -15.82
N SER A 110 -17.50 -19.75 -16.20
CA SER A 110 -18.66 -19.75 -15.27
C SER A 110 -19.35 -21.11 -15.16
N LYS A 111 -20.21 -21.28 -14.15
CA LYS A 111 -21.14 -22.42 -14.09
C LYS A 111 -22.34 -22.26 -15.01
N ILE A 112 -22.62 -21.05 -15.48
CA ILE A 112 -23.81 -20.74 -16.30
C ILE A 112 -23.42 -20.78 -17.78
N LYS A 113 -24.25 -21.39 -18.63
CA LYS A 113 -24.08 -21.46 -20.09
C LYS A 113 -25.40 -21.12 -20.80
N ARG A 114 -25.38 -20.18 -21.75
CA ARG A 114 -26.51 -19.94 -22.66
C ARG A 114 -26.36 -20.81 -23.91
N LYS A 115 -27.36 -21.63 -24.22
CA LYS A 115 -27.43 -22.47 -25.42
C LYS A 115 -27.85 -21.63 -26.64
N ILE A 116 -27.62 -22.15 -27.85
CA ILE A 116 -28.02 -21.51 -29.11
C ILE A 116 -29.53 -21.26 -29.15
N ASN A 117 -30.32 -22.15 -28.55
CA ASN A 117 -31.77 -22.03 -28.44
C ASN A 117 -32.25 -20.97 -27.40
N GLY A 118 -31.35 -20.15 -26.85
CA GLY A 118 -31.67 -19.12 -25.87
C GLY A 118 -31.82 -19.60 -24.42
N GLN A 119 -31.82 -20.91 -24.17
CA GLN A 119 -31.95 -21.46 -22.82
C GLN A 119 -30.67 -21.26 -21.99
N THR A 120 -30.81 -20.81 -20.75
CA THR A 120 -29.73 -20.75 -19.76
C THR A 120 -29.71 -22.04 -18.94
N VAL A 121 -28.56 -22.70 -18.89
CA VAL A 121 -28.36 -23.94 -18.13
C VAL A 121 -27.16 -23.86 -17.21
N ASP A 122 -27.14 -24.72 -16.20
CA ASP A 122 -25.90 -25.09 -15.52
C ASP A 122 -25.01 -25.85 -16.53
N ARG A 123 -23.75 -25.45 -16.61
CA ARG A 123 -22.76 -26.00 -17.54
C ARG A 123 -22.33 -27.41 -17.15
N LEU A 124 -22.34 -27.74 -15.85
CA LEU A 124 -21.95 -29.04 -15.33
C LEU A 124 -23.11 -30.04 -15.39
N THR A 125 -24.30 -29.66 -14.90
CA THR A 125 -25.46 -30.57 -14.83
C THR A 125 -26.34 -30.52 -16.07
N GLY A 126 -26.28 -29.44 -16.86
CA GLY A 126 -27.14 -29.24 -18.03
C GLY A 126 -28.57 -28.81 -17.69
N GLU A 127 -28.89 -28.70 -16.40
CA GLU A 127 -30.21 -28.34 -15.90
C GLU A 127 -30.53 -26.86 -16.18
N PRO A 128 -31.79 -26.54 -16.53
CA PRO A 128 -32.20 -25.16 -16.76
C PRO A 128 -32.10 -24.32 -15.49
N ILE A 129 -31.40 -23.18 -15.58
CA ILE A 129 -31.33 -22.18 -14.50
C ILE A 129 -32.26 -21.03 -14.86
N GLY A 130 -33.39 -20.94 -14.14
CA GLY A 130 -34.41 -19.92 -14.35
C GLY A 130 -35.44 -20.32 -15.42
N GLY A 131 -36.71 -20.21 -15.05
CA GLY A 131 -37.86 -20.54 -15.90
C GLY A 131 -37.85 -19.70 -17.17
N TYR A 132 -37.69 -20.39 -18.29
CA TYR A 132 -37.86 -19.84 -19.62
C TYR A 132 -39.32 -19.36 -19.77
N ARG A 133 -39.58 -18.06 -19.63
CA ARG A 133 -40.87 -17.47 -20.02
C ARG A 133 -40.86 -17.30 -21.55
N ARG A 134 -41.38 -18.31 -22.27
CA ARG A 134 -41.95 -18.09 -23.60
C ARG A 134 -43.27 -17.35 -23.37
N GLY A 135 -43.38 -16.12 -23.86
CA GLY A 135 -44.67 -15.59 -24.28
C GLY A 135 -45.11 -16.34 -25.53
#